data_AF-A0A7S1ZKA4-F1
#
_entry.id   AF-A0A7S1ZKA4-F1
#
_cell.length_a   1.000
_cell.length_b   1.000
_cell.length_c   1.000
_cell.angle_alpha   90.00
_cell.angle_beta   90.00
_cell.angle_gamma   90.00
#
_symmetry.space_group_name_H-M   'P 1'
#
loop_
_entity.id
_entity.type
_entity.pdbx_description
1 polymer ?
#
loop_
_entity_poly.entity_id
_entity_poly.type
_entity_poly.pdbx_seq_one_letter_code
_entity_poly.pdbx_strand_id
1 'polypeptide(L)'
;AEAFVGVHDFRAYRGAFRGSDRTRVQEDTVCSLYGVTIEEEGMFGDTVDRITHPHFEDEGYVVGGHRGTSPLRTYVVSITGDRFLYKMCRFIAGAVVEG
;
A
#
# COMPACT_ATOMS: atom_id res chain seq x y z
N ALA A 1 0.59 -11.29 9.30
CA ALA A 1 -0.78 -10.88 8.96
C ALA A 1 -1.78 -11.16 10.08
N GLU A 2 -1.82 -12.37 10.66
CA GLU A 2 -2.80 -12.75 11.69
C GLU A 2 -2.79 -11.87 12.96
N ALA A 3 -1.63 -11.33 13.35
CA ALA A 3 -1.49 -10.45 14.51
C ALA A 3 -2.34 -9.16 14.43
N PHE A 4 -2.80 -8.79 13.23
CA PHE A 4 -3.65 -7.62 13.03
C PHE A 4 -5.14 -7.93 13.20
N VAL A 5 -5.55 -9.20 13.19
CA VAL A 5 -6.96 -9.60 13.29
C VAL A 5 -7.45 -9.41 14.72
N GLY A 6 -8.67 -8.89 14.87
CA GLY A 6 -9.28 -8.55 16.15
C GLY A 6 -9.41 -7.05 16.39
N VAL A 7 -9.71 -6.70 17.64
CA VAL A 7 -9.91 -5.31 18.08
C VAL A 7 -8.61 -4.79 18.69
N HIS A 8 -8.00 -3.79 18.05
CA HIS A 8 -6.71 -3.24 18.48
C HIS A 8 -6.68 -1.72 18.36
N ASP A 9 -5.79 -1.09 19.13
CA ASP A 9 -5.42 0.32 18.91
C ASP A 9 -4.43 0.40 17.73
N PHE A 10 -4.88 1.03 16.64
CA PHE A 10 -4.09 1.21 15.41
C PHE A 10 -3.46 2.60 15.29
N ARG A 11 -3.29 3.35 16.38
CA ARG A 11 -2.69 4.69 16.36
C ARG A 11 -1.33 4.74 15.67
N ALA A 12 -0.51 3.70 15.82
CA ALA A 12 0.81 3.60 15.17
C ALA A 12 0.71 3.47 13.64
N TYR A 13 -0.41 2.95 13.13
CA TYR A 13 -0.69 2.79 11.71
C TYR A 13 -1.49 3.97 11.14
N ARG A 14 -1.73 5.03 11.91
CA ARG A 14 -2.39 6.25 11.41
C ARG A 14 -1.37 7.20 10.82
N GLY A 15 -1.56 7.57 9.55
CA GLY A 15 -0.74 8.57 8.89
C GLY A 15 -0.93 9.97 9.45
N ALA A 16 0.12 10.79 9.37
CA ALA A 16 0.00 12.22 9.62
C ALA A 16 -0.86 12.87 8.52
N PHE A 17 -1.90 13.59 8.94
CA PHE A 17 -2.70 14.43 8.05
C PHE A 17 -1.85 15.54 7.44
N ARG A 18 -2.00 15.80 6.14
CA ARG A 18 -1.30 16.86 5.42
C ARG A 18 -2.29 17.71 4.63
N GLY A 19 -1.95 18.98 4.42
CA GLY A 19 -2.79 19.91 3.65
C GLY A 19 -4.21 20.03 4.21
N SER A 20 -5.20 19.94 3.33
CA SER A 20 -6.63 20.05 3.63
C SER A 20 -7.21 18.84 4.38
N ASP A 21 -6.48 17.72 4.51
CA ASP A 21 -6.99 16.51 5.19
C ASP A 21 -7.10 16.68 6.72
N ARG A 22 -6.56 17.77 7.29
CA ARG A 22 -6.52 18.03 8.74
C ARG A 22 -7.89 18.18 9.40
N THR A 23 -8.95 18.38 8.63
CA THR A 23 -10.33 18.46 9.15
C THR A 23 -10.96 17.09 9.41
N ARG A 24 -10.30 16.00 8.98
CA ARG A 24 -10.80 14.62 9.09
C ARG A 24 -10.12 13.82 10.21
N VAL A 25 -9.64 14.51 11.25
CA VAL A 25 -8.96 13.86 12.37
C VAL A 25 -9.94 12.92 13.08
N GLN A 26 -9.63 11.63 13.03
CA GLN A 26 -10.32 10.59 13.79
C GLN A 26 -9.58 10.42 15.12
N GLU A 27 -10.22 10.79 16.24
CA GLU A 27 -9.62 10.68 17.58
C GLU A 27 -9.63 9.24 18.09
N ASP A 28 -10.72 8.52 17.84
CA ASP A 28 -10.82 7.10 18.16
C ASP A 28 -10.00 6.28 17.16
N THR A 29 -9.00 5.58 17.70
CA THR A 29 -8.00 4.80 16.96
C THR A 29 -8.17 3.28 17.13
N VAL A 30 -9.19 2.84 17.86
CA VAL A 30 -9.48 1.42 18.07
C VAL A 30 -10.34 0.90 16.93
N CYS A 31 -9.83 -0.04 16.14
CA CYS A 31 -10.55 -0.63 15.00
C CYS A 31 -10.64 -2.14 15.15
N SER A 32 -11.60 -2.75 14.46
CA SER A 32 -11.75 -4.20 14.37
C SER A 32 -11.39 -4.67 12.97
N LEU A 33 -10.32 -5.45 12.84
CA LEU A 33 -9.99 -6.12 11.58
C LEU A 33 -10.49 -7.56 11.61
N TYR A 34 -11.21 -7.95 10.57
CA TYR A 34 -11.77 -9.29 10.42
C TYR A 34 -10.88 -10.22 9.61
N GLY A 35 -10.00 -9.66 8.78
CA GLY A 35 -9.09 -10.45 7.94
C GLY A 35 -8.00 -9.62 7.31
N VAL A 36 -6.81 -10.23 7.21
CA VAL A 36 -5.68 -9.74 6.44
C VAL A 36 -5.10 -10.92 5.66
N THR A 37 -5.22 -10.90 4.34
CA THR A 37 -4.65 -11.93 3.46
C THR A 37 -3.62 -11.31 2.52
N ILE A 38 -2.65 -12.13 2.13
CA ILE A 38 -1.59 -11.77 1.20
C ILE A 38 -1.59 -12.85 0.13
N GLU A 39 -1.78 -12.43 -1.11
CA GLU A 39 -1.78 -13.33 -2.26
C GLU A 39 -0.68 -12.86 -3.22
N GLU A 40 0.22 -13.76 -3.60
CA GLU A 40 1.19 -13.46 -4.67
C GLU A 40 0.44 -13.57 -6.00
N GLU A 41 0.27 -12.44 -6.69
CA GLU A 41 -0.14 -12.48 -8.09
C GLU A 41 1.09 -12.85 -8.92
N GLY A 42 0.98 -13.98 -9.64
CA GLY A 42 2.06 -14.54 -10.43
C GLY A 42 2.69 -13.52 -11.39
N MET A 43 3.96 -13.77 -11.73
CA MET A 43 4.78 -12.89 -12.57
C MET A 43 4.02 -12.38 -13.79
N PHE A 44 3.85 -11.06 -13.88
CA PHE A 44 3.74 -10.40 -15.19
C PHE A 44 5.11 -10.54 -15.86
N GLY A 45 5.31 -11.65 -16.56
CA GLY A 45 6.30 -11.74 -17.62
C GLY A 45 5.84 -10.88 -18.79
N ASP A 46 5.91 -9.55 -18.65
CA ASP A 46 6.19 -8.67 -19.78
C ASP A 46 6.56 -7.29 -19.29
N THR A 47 7.83 -6.96 -19.51
CA THR A 47 8.41 -5.65 -19.26
C THR A 47 7.84 -4.67 -20.29
N VAL A 48 6.71 -4.04 -20.00
CA VAL A 48 6.38 -2.75 -20.62
C VAL A 48 5.70 -1.86 -19.59
N ASP A 49 6.51 -1.03 -18.94
CA ASP A 49 6.04 0.06 -18.09
C ASP A 49 5.42 1.13 -18.99
N ARG A 50 4.16 0.93 -19.37
CA ARG A 50 3.35 1.98 -20.02
C ARG A 50 2.68 2.80 -18.93
N ILE A 51 3.47 3.69 -18.35
CA ILE A 51 2.91 4.88 -17.71
C ILE A 51 2.43 5.79 -18.84
N THR A 52 1.17 5.65 -19.26
CA THR A 52 0.53 6.63 -20.14
C THR A 52 0.17 7.85 -19.29
N HIS A 53 1.12 8.75 -19.09
CA HIS A 53 0.80 10.11 -18.67
C HIS A 53 0.17 10.84 -19.88
N PRO A 54 -1.08 11.36 -19.78
CA PRO A 54 -1.77 11.89 -20.96
C PRO A 54 -1.27 13.26 -21.46
N HIS A 55 -0.12 13.78 -21.04
CA HIS A 55 0.20 15.18 -21.33
C HIS A 55 1.68 15.61 -21.38
N PHE A 56 2.60 14.78 -21.84
CA PHE A 56 3.92 15.30 -22.25
C PHE A 56 4.35 14.65 -23.56
N GLU A 57 4.16 15.40 -24.64
CA GLU A 57 4.75 15.14 -25.95
C GLU A 57 6.24 15.50 -25.90
N ASP A 58 7.05 14.68 -26.58
CA ASP A 58 8.40 14.96 -27.07
C ASP A 58 9.51 15.23 -26.03
N GLU A 59 10.13 14.16 -25.55
CA GLU A 59 11.55 13.84 -25.80
C GLU A 59 11.99 12.70 -24.85
N GLY A 60 12.52 11.63 -25.43
CA GLY A 60 12.83 10.39 -24.72
C GLY A 60 13.90 10.57 -23.65
N TYR A 61 13.49 10.51 -22.38
CA TYR A 61 14.40 10.40 -21.25
C TYR A 61 14.35 8.99 -20.67
N VAL A 62 15.34 8.16 -21.02
CA VAL A 62 15.52 6.80 -20.48
C VAL A 62 16.40 6.89 -19.24
N VAL A 63 15.81 6.80 -18.05
CA VAL A 63 16.57 6.58 -16.81
C VAL A 63 16.80 5.08 -16.64
N GLY A 64 17.96 4.62 -17.09
CA GLY A 64 18.44 3.28 -16.83
C GLY A 64 18.93 3.13 -15.40
N GLY A 65 18.51 2.06 -14.71
CA GLY A 65 19.17 1.65 -13.48
C GLY A 65 18.46 0.58 -12.66
N HIS A 66 18.58 -0.69 -13.05
CA HIS A 66 19.09 -1.75 -12.16
C HIS A 66 19.25 -3.07 -12.92
N ARG A 67 20.52 -3.52 -13.05
CA ARG A 67 20.86 -4.91 -13.38
C ARG A 67 20.57 -5.77 -12.15
N GLY A 68 19.41 -6.40 -12.16
CA GLY A 68 19.06 -7.48 -11.24
C GLY A 68 17.84 -8.19 -11.80
N THR A 69 18.05 -9.33 -12.47
CA THR A 69 16.99 -10.18 -13.03
C THR A 69 16.24 -10.94 -11.95
N SER A 70 15.84 -10.26 -10.87
CA SER A 70 14.88 -10.82 -9.92
C SER A 70 13.50 -10.48 -10.46
N PRO A 71 12.64 -11.46 -10.73
CA PRO A 71 11.28 -11.16 -11.18
C PRO A 71 10.60 -10.27 -10.14
N LEU A 72 9.99 -9.18 -10.61
CA LEU A 72 9.15 -8.35 -9.77
C LEU A 72 7.98 -9.23 -9.30
N ARG A 73 7.89 -9.46 -8.00
CA ARG A 73 6.77 -10.16 -7.38
C ARG A 73 5.71 -9.14 -7.03
N THR A 74 4.49 -9.38 -7.50
CA THR A 74 3.34 -8.58 -7.15
C THR A 74 2.59 -9.27 -6.03
N TYR A 75 2.25 -8.54 -4.98
CA TYR A 75 1.44 -9.04 -3.88
C TYR A 75 0.16 -8.22 -3.77
N VAL A 76 -0.96 -8.92 -3.67
CA VAL A 76 -2.27 -8.35 -3.34
C VAL A 76 -2.47 -8.53 -1.83
N VAL A 77 -2.57 -7.40 -1.12
CA VAL A 77 -2.87 -7.40 0.32
C VAL A 77 -4.33 -7.01 0.51
N SER A 78 -5.16 -7.97 0.92
CA SER A 78 -6.57 -7.75 1.21
C SER A 78 -6.76 -7.52 2.70
N ILE A 79 -7.34 -6.39 3.08
CA ILE A 79 -7.58 -6.00 4.48
C ILE A 79 -9.08 -5.72 4.64
N THR A 80 -9.72 -6.37 5.61
CA THR A 80 -11.16 -6.21 5.90
C THR A 80 -11.37 -5.85 7.36
N GLY A 81 -12.24 -4.88 7.63
CA GLY A 81 -12.50 -4.38 8.98
C GLY A 81 -13.75 -3.50 9.05
N ASP A 82 -14.10 -3.04 10.26
CA ASP A 82 -15.25 -2.15 10.51
C ASP A 82 -15.03 -0.73 9.99
N ARG A 83 -13.82 -0.21 10.16
CA ARG A 83 -13.37 1.11 9.72
C ARG A 83 -11.86 1.12 9.59
N PHE A 84 -11.35 2.12 8.85
CA PHE A 84 -9.93 2.30 8.64
C PHE A 84 -9.50 3.73 8.97
N LEU A 85 -8.39 3.84 9.70
CA LEU A 85 -7.76 5.14 9.95
C LEU A 85 -7.09 5.68 8.69
N TYR A 86 -6.84 6.99 8.66
CA TYR A 86 -6.17 7.63 7.54
C TYR A 86 -4.84 6.93 7.21
N LYS A 87 -4.73 6.40 5.99
CA LYS A 87 -3.59 5.63 5.45
C LYS A 87 -3.27 4.31 6.17
N MET A 88 -4.13 3.82 7.06
CA MET A 88 -3.95 2.59 7.82
C MET A 88 -3.54 1.39 6.96
N CYS A 89 -4.28 1.12 5.89
CA CYS A 89 -4.00 0.00 5.00
C CYS A 89 -2.61 0.07 4.38
N ARG A 90 -2.12 1.27 4.04
CA ARG A 90 -0.78 1.45 3.46
C ARG A 90 0.32 1.09 4.46
N PHE A 91 0.16 1.47 5.72
CA PHE A 91 1.15 1.16 6.76
C PHE A 91 1.10 -0.31 7.17
N ILE A 92 -0.08 -0.92 7.24
CA ILE A 92 -0.22 -2.37 7.48
C ILE A 92 0.42 -3.14 6.32
N ALA A 93 0.15 -2.78 5.06
CA ALA A 93 0.76 -3.42 3.91
C ALA A 93 2.30 -3.32 3.93
N GLY A 94 2.86 -2.16 4.27
CA GLY A 94 4.30 -2.00 4.46
C GLY A 94 4.86 -2.92 5.55
N ALA A 95 4.23 -2.94 6.72
CA ALA A 95 4.66 -3.78 7.83
C ALA A 95 4.56 -5.28 7.53
N VAL A 96 3.62 -5.68 6.69
CA VAL A 96 3.41 -7.08 6.27
C VAL A 96 4.41 -7.51 5.19
N VAL A 97 4.88 -6.61 4.34
CA VAL A 97 5.85 -6.92 3.27
C VAL A 97 7.30 -6.86 3.78
N GLU A 98 7.60 -6.03 4.79
CA GLU A 98 8.95 -5.89 5.37
C GLU A 98 9.27 -6.90 6.48
N GLY A 99 8.25 -7.52 7.10
CA GLY A 99 8.40 -8.46 8.23
C GLY A 99 8.30 -9.92 7.81
#